data_AF-A0AAQ4E9W7-F1
#
_entry.id   AF-A0AAQ4E9W7-F1
#
_cell.length_a   1.000
_cell.length_b   1.000
_cell.length_c   1.000
_cell.angle_alpha   90.00
_cell.angle_beta   90.00
_cell.angle_gamma   90.00
#
_symmetry.space_group_name_H-M   'P 1'
#
loop_
_entity.id
_entity.type
_entity.pdbx_description
1 polymer ?
#
loop_
_entity_poly.entity_id
_entity_poly.type
_entity_poly.pdbx_seq_one_letter_code
_entity_poly.pdbx_strand_id
1 'polypeptide(L)'
;MDSHGTQIMQAVILILEGDHSADVKEQALCILANIADGDTAKAFIMANEDVLKKLTTYIAHSNVKLQIAATFCISNLVWSEEEGARERQSKLREFGVPKLLQSLLITSDTTLFDKVKTALQQFT
;
A
#
# COMPACT_ATOMS: atom_id res chain seq x y z
N MET A 1 -15.51 -15.66 7.36
CA MET A 1 -15.82 -15.39 5.93
C MET A 1 -14.52 -15.63 5.14
N ASP A 2 -13.92 -16.82 5.29
CA ASP A 2 -12.45 -16.92 5.25
C ASP A 2 -11.85 -17.60 4.01
N SER A 3 -12.63 -17.90 2.96
CA SER A 3 -12.12 -18.74 1.86
C SER A 3 -11.46 -17.99 0.70
N HIS A 4 -11.64 -16.68 0.58
CA HIS A 4 -11.28 -15.96 -0.67
C HIS A 4 -10.15 -14.93 -0.53
N GLY A 5 -9.75 -14.54 0.69
CA GLY A 5 -8.72 -13.51 0.90
C GLY A 5 -7.40 -13.83 0.20
N THR A 6 -6.90 -15.06 0.37
CA THR A 6 -5.66 -15.52 -0.26
C THR A 6 -5.74 -15.53 -1.79
N GLN A 7 -6.87 -15.96 -2.36
CA GLN A 7 -7.08 -16.01 -3.80
C GLN A 7 -7.13 -14.60 -4.40
N ILE A 8 -7.75 -13.65 -3.69
CA ILE A 8 -7.77 -12.24 -4.10
C ILE A 8 -6.35 -11.67 -4.09
N MET A 9 -5.55 -11.94 -3.05
CA MET A 9 -4.15 -11.49 -3.02
C MET A 9 -3.35 -12.04 -4.21
N GLN A 10 -3.49 -13.32 -4.52
CA GLN A 10 -2.82 -13.95 -5.67
C GLN A 10 -3.26 -13.34 -7.00
N ALA A 11 -4.56 -13.13 -7.19
CA ALA A 11 -5.09 -12.52 -8.42
C ALA A 11 -4.58 -11.08 -8.60
N VAL A 12 -4.54 -10.30 -7.53
CA VAL A 12 -4.00 -8.94 -7.55
C VAL A 12 -2.51 -8.94 -7.90
N ILE A 13 -1.71 -9.83 -7.30
CA ILE A 13 -0.29 -9.97 -7.65
C ILE A 13 -0.11 -10.26 -9.14
N LEU A 14 -0.88 -11.20 -9.70
CA LEU A 14 -0.79 -11.54 -11.12
C LEU A 14 -1.06 -10.32 -12.03
N ILE A 15 -2.03 -9.49 -11.67
CA ILE A 15 -2.31 -8.23 -12.39
C ILE A 15 -1.17 -7.22 -12.21
N LEU A 16 -0.61 -7.11 -11.01
CA LEU A 16 0.49 -6.19 -10.74
C LEU A 16 1.80 -6.62 -11.43
N GLU A 17 2.00 -7.91 -11.66
CA GLU A 17 3.18 -8.43 -12.35
C GLU A 17 3.03 -8.51 -13.86
N GLY A 18 1.79 -8.65 -14.34
CA GLY A 18 1.48 -8.74 -15.76
C GLY A 18 1.84 -7.48 -16.55
N ASP A 19 1.92 -7.66 -17.86
CA ASP A 19 2.05 -6.57 -18.83
C ASP A 19 0.68 -5.90 -19.04
N HIS A 20 0.30 -5.11 -18.06
CA HIS A 20 -0.95 -4.37 -18.03
C HIS A 20 -0.69 -2.87 -17.96
N SER A 21 -1.63 -2.09 -18.48
CA SER A 21 -1.57 -0.63 -18.44
C SER A 21 -1.53 -0.11 -17.01
N ALA A 22 -1.02 1.12 -16.85
CA ALA A 22 -1.01 1.80 -15.56
C ALA A 22 -2.41 1.93 -14.96
N ASP A 23 -3.45 2.11 -15.77
CA ASP A 23 -4.83 2.18 -15.28
C ASP A 23 -5.29 0.85 -14.68
N VAL A 24 -4.98 -0.27 -15.32
CA VAL A 24 -5.34 -1.61 -14.78
C VAL A 24 -4.58 -1.89 -13.49
N LYS A 25 -3.28 -1.56 -13.44
CA LYS A 25 -2.44 -1.72 -12.24
C LYS A 25 -2.88 -0.82 -11.10
N GLU A 26 -3.31 0.40 -11.40
CA GLU A 26 -3.90 1.30 -10.42
C GLU A 26 -5.17 0.69 -9.81
N GLN A 27 -6.08 0.15 -10.63
CA GLN A 27 -7.28 -0.51 -10.09
C GLN A 27 -6.94 -1.70 -9.19
N ALA A 28 -5.91 -2.48 -9.53
CA ALA A 28 -5.42 -3.55 -8.68
C ALA A 28 -4.88 -3.04 -7.34
N LEU A 29 -4.17 -1.90 -7.32
CA LEU A 29 -3.74 -1.24 -6.08
C LEU A 29 -4.92 -0.68 -5.28
N CYS A 30 -5.96 -0.16 -5.95
CA CYS A 30 -7.19 0.31 -5.30
C CYS A 30 -7.95 -0.84 -4.61
N ILE A 31 -7.94 -2.05 -5.18
CA ILE A 31 -8.47 -3.24 -4.51
C ILE A 31 -7.72 -3.49 -3.19
N LEU A 32 -6.39 -3.42 -3.19
CA LEU A 32 -5.60 -3.54 -1.96
C LEU A 32 -5.91 -2.43 -0.96
N ALA A 33 -6.07 -1.19 -1.43
CA ALA A 33 -6.40 -0.06 -0.55
C ALA A 33 -7.76 -0.25 0.15
N ASN A 34 -8.76 -0.76 -0.57
CA ASN A 34 -10.07 -1.08 0.01
C ASN A 34 -10.00 -2.25 1.01
N ILE A 35 -9.16 -3.25 0.75
CA ILE A 35 -8.92 -4.35 1.71
C ILE A 35 -8.18 -3.84 2.95
N ALA A 36 -7.23 -2.91 2.77
CA ALA A 36 -6.49 -2.27 3.84
C ALA A 36 -7.37 -1.38 4.73
N ASP A 37 -8.47 -0.83 4.19
CA ASP A 37 -9.47 -0.05 4.91
C ASP A 37 -10.38 -0.92 5.80
N GLY A 38 -10.46 -2.23 5.54
CA GLY A 38 -11.29 -3.14 6.33
C GLY A 38 -10.60 -3.67 7.58
N ASP A 39 -11.29 -3.66 8.72
CA ASP A 39 -10.78 -4.03 10.06
C ASP A 39 -9.95 -5.32 10.10
N THR A 40 -10.55 -6.45 9.71
CA THR A 40 -9.90 -7.76 9.73
C THR A 40 -9.25 -8.11 8.40
N ALA A 41 -9.74 -7.51 7.30
CA ALA A 41 -9.31 -7.83 5.94
C ALA A 41 -7.86 -7.42 5.68
N LYS A 42 -7.37 -6.35 6.33
CA LYS A 42 -5.97 -5.93 6.25
C LYS A 42 -4.98 -7.02 6.70
N ALA A 43 -5.41 -7.99 7.53
CA ALA A 43 -4.56 -9.12 7.92
C ALA A 43 -4.11 -9.98 6.72
N PHE A 44 -4.94 -10.09 5.67
CA PHE A 44 -4.56 -10.82 4.45
C PHE A 44 -3.40 -10.15 3.71
N ILE A 45 -3.36 -8.81 3.71
CA ILE A 45 -2.24 -8.03 3.15
C ILE A 45 -1.01 -8.20 4.05
N MET A 46 -1.18 -8.01 5.37
CA MET A 46 -0.07 -8.07 6.32
C MET A 46 0.57 -9.47 6.42
N ALA A 47 -0.18 -10.54 6.12
CA ALA A 47 0.33 -11.90 6.05
C ALA A 47 1.05 -12.24 4.73
N ASN A 48 0.88 -11.44 3.68
CA ASN A 48 1.41 -11.71 2.36
C ASN A 48 2.62 -10.80 2.03
N GLU A 49 3.83 -11.35 2.19
CA GLU A 49 5.06 -10.57 1.93
C GLU A 49 5.21 -10.11 0.48
N ASP A 50 4.72 -10.88 -0.49
CA ASP A 50 4.84 -10.51 -1.89
C ASP A 50 3.99 -9.27 -2.20
N VAL A 51 2.80 -9.18 -1.60
CA VAL A 51 1.96 -7.97 -1.67
C VAL A 51 2.68 -6.78 -1.05
N LEU A 52 3.30 -6.95 0.13
CA LEU A 52 4.08 -5.88 0.77
C LEU A 52 5.26 -5.42 -0.10
N LYS A 53 6.00 -6.35 -0.72
CA LYS A 53 7.10 -6.04 -1.65
C LYS A 53 6.60 -5.33 -2.92
N LYS A 54 5.41 -5.69 -3.43
CA LYS A 54 4.82 -4.96 -4.56
C LYS A 54 4.40 -3.56 -4.17
N LEU A 55 3.77 -3.37 -3.01
CA LEU A 55 3.42 -2.04 -2.52
C LEU A 55 4.66 -1.14 -2.43
N THR A 56 5.79 -1.62 -1.88
CA THR A 56 7.03 -0.83 -1.85
C THR A 56 7.58 -0.52 -3.23
N THR A 57 7.51 -1.49 -4.16
CA THR A 57 7.88 -1.29 -5.58
C THR A 57 7.03 -0.19 -6.23
N TYR A 58 5.72 -0.16 -5.96
CA TYR A 58 4.81 0.81 -6.56
C TYR A 58 4.88 2.21 -5.94
N ILE A 59 5.25 2.34 -4.67
CA ILE A 59 5.61 3.63 -4.06
C ILE A 59 6.81 4.25 -4.80
N ALA A 60 7.80 3.44 -5.16
CA ALA A 60 9.00 3.88 -5.88
C ALA A 60 8.83 3.93 -7.41
N HIS A 61 7.62 3.71 -7.94
CA HIS A 61 7.40 3.66 -9.39
C HIS A 61 7.50 5.04 -10.04
N SER A 62 7.93 5.09 -11.30
CA SER A 62 7.98 6.33 -12.10
C SER A 62 6.62 6.94 -12.47
N ASN A 63 5.51 6.24 -12.18
CA ASN A 63 4.18 6.66 -12.61
C ASN A 63 3.42 7.16 -11.38
N VAL A 64 3.16 8.46 -11.34
CA VAL A 64 2.54 9.15 -10.19
C VAL A 64 1.20 8.54 -9.79
N LYS A 65 0.40 8.05 -10.74
CA LYS A 65 -0.90 7.42 -10.47
C LYS A 65 -0.73 6.16 -9.63
N LEU A 66 0.27 5.34 -9.98
CA LEU A 66 0.59 4.12 -9.25
C LEU A 66 1.19 4.43 -7.87
N GLN A 67 2.02 5.47 -7.77
CA GLN A 67 2.56 5.94 -6.49
C GLN A 67 1.44 6.39 -5.55
N ILE A 68 0.47 7.15 -6.07
CA ILE A 68 -0.69 7.63 -5.31
C ILE A 68 -1.50 6.44 -4.79
N ALA A 69 -1.82 5.47 -5.64
CA ALA A 69 -2.63 4.32 -5.27
C ALA A 69 -1.91 3.43 -4.22
N ALA A 70 -0.62 3.16 -4.41
CA ALA A 70 0.17 2.40 -3.45
C ALA A 70 0.33 3.15 -2.11
N THR A 71 0.58 4.45 -2.15
CA THR A 71 0.68 5.30 -0.94
C THR A 71 -0.64 5.31 -0.18
N PHE A 72 -1.77 5.38 -0.88
CA PHE A 72 -3.08 5.34 -0.24
C PHE A 72 -3.33 3.99 0.47
N CYS A 73 -2.98 2.88 -0.16
CA CYS A 73 -3.03 1.57 0.50
C CYS A 73 -2.16 1.53 1.76
N ILE A 74 -0.95 2.10 1.72
CA ILE A 74 -0.07 2.18 2.88
C ILE A 74 -0.72 3.00 4.00
N SER A 75 -1.28 4.18 3.69
CA SER A 75 -1.96 5.02 4.69
C SER A 75 -3.03 4.26 5.47
N ASN A 76 -3.85 3.46 4.77
CA ASN A 76 -4.90 2.65 5.40
C ASN A 76 -4.32 1.53 6.28
N LEU A 77 -3.17 0.95 5.92
CA LEU A 77 -2.52 -0.06 6.75
C LEU A 77 -1.92 0.50 8.03
N VAL A 78 -1.46 1.75 8.02
CA VAL A 78 -0.71 2.34 9.15
C VAL A 78 -1.54 3.23 10.04
N TRP A 79 -2.84 3.40 9.76
CA TRP A 79 -3.71 4.31 10.48
C TRP A 79 -3.67 4.06 11.99
N SER A 80 -3.19 5.03 12.75
CA SER A 80 -2.79 4.83 14.16
C SER A 80 -3.95 4.62 15.12
N GLU A 81 -5.16 5.00 14.72
CA GLU A 81 -6.37 4.88 15.53
C GLU A 81 -6.97 3.46 15.52
N GLU A 82 -6.44 2.57 14.67
CA GLU A 82 -6.94 1.21 14.53
C GLU A 82 -6.20 0.20 15.40
N GLU A 83 -6.90 -0.85 15.80
CA GLU A 83 -6.29 -1.98 16.50
C GLU A 83 -5.20 -2.65 15.65
N GLY A 84 -4.08 -3.01 16.27
CA GLY A 84 -2.94 -3.63 15.60
C GLY A 84 -2.09 -2.68 14.74
N ALA A 85 -2.33 -1.37 14.80
CA ALA A 85 -1.58 -0.39 14.00
C ALA A 85 -0.07 -0.42 14.30
N ARG A 86 0.34 -0.60 15.56
CA ARG A 86 1.75 -0.62 15.95
C ARG A 86 2.51 -1.78 15.32
N GLU A 87 1.91 -2.97 15.30
CA GLU A 87 2.46 -4.16 14.67
C GLU A 87 2.57 -3.96 13.16
N ARG A 88 1.53 -3.39 12.52
CA ARG A 88 1.55 -3.07 11.09
C ARG A 88 2.64 -2.06 10.73
N GLN A 89 2.74 -0.98 11.50
CA GLN A 89 3.77 0.05 11.36
C GLN A 89 5.18 -0.54 11.55
N SER A 90 5.38 -1.38 12.57
CA SER A 90 6.67 -2.05 12.80
C SER A 90 7.07 -2.90 11.60
N LYS A 91 6.16 -3.73 11.11
CA LYS A 91 6.42 -4.55 9.93
C LYS A 91 6.75 -3.69 8.70
N LEU A 92 5.98 -2.64 8.43
CA LEU A 92 6.26 -1.76 7.29
C LEU A 92 7.55 -0.95 7.43
N ARG A 93 8.04 -0.69 8.67
CA ARG A 93 9.40 -0.16 8.90
C ARG A 93 10.48 -1.14 8.45
N GLU A 94 10.31 -2.44 8.67
CA GLU A 94 11.26 -3.48 8.22
C GLU A 94 11.36 -3.53 6.70
N PHE A 95 10.27 -3.24 5.98
CA PHE A 95 10.24 -3.09 4.52
C PHE A 95 10.77 -1.72 4.03
N GLY A 96 11.20 -0.84 4.93
CA GLY A 96 11.78 0.46 4.58
C GLY A 96 10.75 1.51 4.10
N VAL A 97 9.45 1.27 4.33
CA VAL A 97 8.37 2.15 3.84
C VAL A 97 8.54 3.61 4.25
N PRO A 98 8.90 3.97 5.49
CA PRO A 98 9.09 5.37 5.86
C PRO A 98 10.15 6.09 5.03
N LYS A 99 11.25 5.41 4.68
CA LYS A 99 12.31 6.00 3.85
C LYS A 99 11.83 6.22 2.42
N LEU A 100 11.05 5.28 1.88
CA LEU A 100 10.44 5.42 0.56
C LEU A 100 9.46 6.60 0.53
N LEU A 101 8.58 6.70 1.52
CA LEU A 101 7.65 7.83 1.65
C LEU A 101 8.41 9.17 1.78
N GLN A 102 9.46 9.24 2.61
CA GLN A 102 10.31 10.44 2.72
C GLN A 102 10.91 10.85 1.38
N SER A 103 11.33 9.89 0.56
CA SER A 103 11.88 10.17 -0.78
C SER A 103 10.88 10.80 -1.74
N LEU A 104 9.57 10.65 -1.49
CA LEU A 104 8.51 11.23 -2.31
C LEU A 104 8.10 12.64 -1.90
N LEU A 105 8.59 13.16 -0.77
CA LEU A 105 8.28 14.53 -0.32
C LEU A 105 8.83 15.62 -1.25
N ILE A 106 9.69 15.27 -2.22
CA ILE A 106 10.20 16.19 -3.24
C ILE A 106 9.31 16.27 -4.49
N THR A 107 8.22 15.51 -4.55
CA THR A 107 7.32 15.50 -5.71
C THR A 107 6.67 16.87 -5.94
N SER A 108 6.44 17.22 -7.21
CA SER A 108 5.64 18.40 -7.58
C SER A 108 4.13 18.10 -7.62
N ASP A 109 3.74 16.83 -7.54
CA ASP A 109 2.34 16.42 -7.52
C ASP A 109 1.74 16.63 -6.12
N THR A 110 0.79 17.54 -6.01
CA THR A 110 0.17 17.92 -4.73
C THR A 110 -0.59 16.77 -4.08
N THR A 111 -1.25 15.93 -4.88
CA THR A 111 -2.04 14.80 -4.37
C THR A 111 -1.14 13.74 -3.75
N LEU A 112 -0.05 13.40 -4.44
CA LEU A 112 0.95 12.49 -3.92
C LEU A 112 1.61 13.07 -2.67
N PHE A 113 2.01 14.34 -2.70
CA PHE A 113 2.64 15.02 -1.57
C PHE A 113 1.78 14.94 -0.30
N ASP A 114 0.50 15.31 -0.39
CA ASP A 114 -0.42 15.31 0.74
C ASP A 114 -0.60 13.90 1.30
N LYS A 115 -0.79 12.89 0.44
CA LYS A 115 -0.92 11.48 0.86
C LYS A 115 0.34 10.96 1.54
N VAL A 116 1.51 11.27 1.01
CA VAL A 116 2.80 10.89 1.59
C VAL A 116 2.96 11.52 2.98
N LYS A 117 2.61 12.80 3.12
CA LYS A 117 2.67 13.50 4.40
C LYS A 117 1.74 12.87 5.43
N THR A 118 0.49 12.58 5.05
CA THR A 118 -0.47 11.89 5.92
C THR A 118 0.05 10.52 6.35
N ALA A 119 0.56 9.72 5.41
CA ALA A 119 1.11 8.39 5.72
C ALA A 119 2.30 8.46 6.69
N LEU A 120 3.23 9.40 6.48
CA LEU A 120 4.41 9.57 7.34
C LEU A 120 4.05 9.97 8.77
N GLN A 121 3.01 10.79 8.95
CA GLN A 121 2.53 11.18 10.26
C GLN A 121 2.01 9.99 11.08
N GLN A 122 1.61 8.90 10.44
CA GLN A 122 1.17 7.69 11.14
C GLN A 122 2.32 6.87 11.73
N PHE A 123 3.56 7.09 11.28
CA PHE A 123 4.75 6.38 11.78
C PHE A 123 5.42 7.10 12.97
N THR A 124 4.75 8.03 13.63
CA THR A 124 5.29 8.72 14.83
C THR A 124 5.18 7.86 16.07
#